data_AF-A0A8S2Z7E8-F1
#
_entry.id   AF-A0A8S2Z7E8-F1
#
_cell.length_a   1.000
_cell.length_b   1.000
_cell.length_c   1.000
_cell.angle_alpha   90.00
_cell.angle_beta   90.00
_cell.angle_gamma   90.00
#
_symmetry.space_group_name_H-M   'P 1'
#
loop_
_entity.id
_entity.type
_entity.pdbx_description
1 polymer ?
#
loop_
_entity_poly.entity_id
_entity_poly.type
_entity_poly.pdbx_seq_one_letter_code
_entity_poly.pdbx_strand_id
1 'polypeptide(L)' 'GLLPKISSECRDALTMMLEQDPKRRINASELLQHPWIKRVIQKQTEPINDAQSPRRKKGTPRK' A
#
# COMPACT_ATOMS: atom_id res chain seq x y z
N GLY A 1 -0.16 -0.03 -22.60
CA GLY A 1 -0.24 -0.54 -21.22
C GLY A 1 -0.72 0.58 -20.33
N LEU A 2 -1.92 0.45 -19.75
CA LEU A 2 -2.46 1.45 -18.83
C LEU A 2 -1.79 1.25 -17.48
N LEU A 3 -0.92 2.18 -17.09
CA LEU A 3 -0.51 2.27 -15.69
C LEU A 3 -1.80 2.51 -14.87
N PRO A 4 -2.00 1.78 -13.76
CA PRO A 4 -3.15 2.01 -12.90
C PRO A 4 -3.16 3.47 -12.47
N LYS A 5 -4.29 4.15 -12.69
CA LYS A 5 -4.47 5.54 -12.28
C LYS A 5 -4.48 5.58 -10.74
N ILE A 6 -3.39 6.03 -10.14
CA ILE A 6 -3.34 6.32 -8.71
C ILE A 6 -4.22 7.53 -8.40
N SER A 7 -4.90 7.52 -7.25
CA SER A 7 -5.68 8.68 -6.81
C SER A 7 -4.77 9.87 -6.52
N SER A 8 -5.30 11.08 -6.63
CA SER A 8 -4.55 12.30 -6.30
C SER A 8 -4.07 12.29 -4.86
N GLU A 9 -4.89 11.80 -3.92
CA GLU A 9 -4.50 11.73 -2.50
C GLU A 9 -3.42 10.68 -2.24
N CYS A 10 -3.39 9.60 -3.03
CA CYS A 10 -2.30 8.61 -2.97
C CYS A 10 -0.98 9.24 -3.41
N ARG A 11 -1.03 9.97 -4.54
CA ARG A 11 0.14 10.66 -5.07
C ARG A 11 0.68 11.69 -4.07
N ASP A 12 -0.20 12.46 -3.45
CA ASP A 12 0.17 13.47 -2.45
C ASP A 12 0.87 12.84 -1.23
N ALA A 13 0.29 11.78 -0.67
CA ALA A 13 0.90 11.03 0.43
C ALA A 13 2.30 10.50 0.05
N LEU A 14 2.44 9.93 -1.16
CA LEU A 14 3.72 9.42 -1.65
C LEU A 14 4.75 10.54 -1.84
N THR A 15 4.35 11.70 -2.36
CA THR A 15 5.25 12.85 -2.51
C THR A 15 5.78 13.33 -1.16
N MET A 16 4.93 13.39 -0.13
CA MET A 16 5.35 13.77 1.23
C MET A 16 6.28 12.72 1.87
N MET A 17 6.05 11.43 1.62
CA MET A 17 6.90 10.33 2.12
C MET A 17 8.25 10.25 1.42
N LEU A 18 8.27 10.49 0.10
CA LEU A 18 9.45 10.38 -0.75
C LEU A 18 10.16 11.73 -0.95
N GLU A 19 9.91 12.69 -0.06
CA GLU A 19 10.61 13.97 -0.04
C GLU A 19 12.13 13.74 0.09
N GLN A 20 12.88 14.42 -0.78
CA GLN A 20 14.32 14.27 -0.90
C GLN A 20 15.02 14.85 0.32
N ASP A 21 14.57 16.01 0.80
CA ASP A 21 15.08 16.62 2.02
C ASP A 21 14.50 15.91 3.26
N PRO A 22 15.31 15.20 4.06
CA PRO A 22 14.82 14.49 5.24
C PRO A 22 14.20 15.41 6.30
N LYS A 23 14.55 16.71 6.31
CA LYS A 23 13.95 17.68 7.24
C LYS A 23 12.53 18.09 6.84
N ARG A 24 12.18 17.92 5.57
CA ARG A 24 10.86 18.24 5.00
C ARG A 24 9.98 17.00 4.84
N ARG A 25 10.58 15.81 4.93
CA ARG A 25 9.88 14.53 4.86
C ARG A 25 8.88 14.39 6.00
N ILE A 26 7.66 14.00 5.65
CA ILE A 26 6.60 13.73 6.63
C ILE A 26 7.01 12.62 7.61
N ASN A 27 6.68 12.76 8.88
CA ASN A 27 6.89 11.69 9.85
C ASN A 27 5.71 10.70 9.86
N ALA A 28 5.90 9.54 10.49
CA ALA A 28 4.88 8.48 10.51
C ALA A 28 3.57 8.93 11.18
N SER A 29 3.67 9.68 12.28
CA SER A 29 2.53 10.18 13.05
C SER A 29 1.64 11.13 12.22
N GLU A 30 2.27 12.01 11.44
CA GLU A 30 1.60 12.94 10.54
C GLU A 30 0.99 12.21 9.34
N LEU A 31 1.71 11.24 8.76
CA LEU A 31 1.21 10.43 7.64
C LEU A 31 -0.04 9.63 8.01
N LEU A 32 -0.11 9.10 9.24
CA LEU A 32 -1.29 8.41 9.75
C LEU A 32 -2.53 9.33 9.77
N GLN A 33 -2.34 10.64 9.84
CA GLN A 33 -3.43 11.62 9.80
C GLN A 33 -3.83 12.03 8.38
N HIS A 34 -3.06 11.64 7.36
CA HIS A 34 -3.30 11.99 5.96
C HIS A 34 -4.62 11.37 5.44
N PRO A 35 -5.42 12.11 4.63
CA PRO A 35 -6.72 11.63 4.14
C PRO A 35 -6.67 10.30 3.40
N TRP A 36 -5.60 10.05 2.65
CA TRP A 36 -5.41 8.78 1.94
C TRP A 36 -5.31 7.59 2.91
N ILE A 37 -4.53 7.72 3.98
CA ILE A 37 -4.35 6.66 4.99
C ILE A 37 -5.63 6.48 5.82
N LYS A 38 -6.23 7.57 6.30
CA LYS A 38 -7.48 7.53 7.08
C LYS A 38 -8.60 6.80 6.35
N ARG A 39 -8.76 7.05 5.04
CA ARG A 39 -9.77 6.38 4.22
C ARG A 39 -9.52 4.87 4.10
N VAL A 40 -8.26 4.43 4.04
CA VAL A 40 -7.92 2.99 3.98
C VAL A 40 -8.19 2.31 5.32
N ILE A 41 -7.78 2.93 6.43
CA ILE A 41 -8.03 2.41 7.79
C ILE A 41 -9.54 2.26 8.04
N GLN A 42 -10.34 3.24 7.61
CA GLN A 42 -11.80 3.19 7.73
C GLN A 42 -12.44 2.11 6.85
N LYS A 43 -11.82 1.74 5.72
CA LYS A 43 -12.32 0.71 4.80
C LYS A 43 -11.88 -0.71 5.17
N GLN A 44 -10.79 -0.88 5.92
CA GLN A 44 -10.25 -2.17 6.34
C GLN A 44 -10.83 -2.69 7.67
N THR A 45 -12.09 -2.39 7.97
CA THR A 45 -12.82 -3.05 9.07
C THR A 45 -13.08 -4.54 8.79
N GLU A 46 -12.92 -4.98 7.53
CA GLU A 46 -12.99 -6.39 7.18
C GLU A 46 -11.69 -7.10 7.56
N PRO A 47 -11.76 -8.29 8.18
CA PRO A 47 -10.58 -9.06 8.53
C PRO A 47 -9.77 -9.35 7.26
N ILE A 48 -8.46 -9.06 7.32
CA ILE A 48 -7.51 -9.44 6.28
C ILE A 48 -7.51 -10.97 6.23
N ASN A 49 -8.25 -11.54 5.27
CA ASN A 49 -8.25 -12.97 5.06
C ASN A 49 -6.94 -13.35 4.36
N ASP A 50 -5.91 -13.69 5.14
CA ASP A 50 -4.60 -14.17 4.67
C ASP A 50 -4.70 -15.47 3.83
N ALA A 51 -5.89 -16.04 3.66
CA ALA A 51 -6.14 -17.27 2.91
C ALA A 51 -6.20 -17.12 1.39
N GLN A 52 -5.46 -16.18 0.78
CA GLN A 52 -5.26 -16.17 -0.67
C GLN A 52 -3.77 -16.17 -1.06
N SER A 53 -3.13 -17.32 -0.82
CA SER A 53 -2.14 -17.83 -1.77
C SER A 53 -2.24 -19.35 -1.79
N PRO A 54 -2.66 -19.98 -2.92
CA PRO A 54 -2.35 -21.38 -3.11
C PRO A 54 -0.82 -21.46 -3.14
N ARG A 55 -0.19 -21.90 -2.04
CA ARG A 55 1.20 -22.39 -2.07
C ARG A 55 1.29 -23.27 -3.31
N ARG A 56 2.14 -22.90 -4.28
CA ARG A 56 2.41 -23.73 -5.46
C ARG A 56 2.82 -25.12 -4.98
N LYS A 57 1.87 -26.06 -4.93
CA LYS A 57 2.17 -27.48 -4.97
C LYS A 57 2.19 -27.84 -6.45
N LYS A 58 3.38 -28.10 -6.99
CA LYS A 58 3.60 -29.06 -8.09
C LYS A 58 5.09 -29.12 -8.42
N GLY A 59 5.69 -30.20 -7.96
CA GLY A 59 7.05 -30.60 -8.33
C GLY A 59 7.20 -32.12 -8.22
N THR A 60 6.40 -32.89 -8.95
CA THR A 60 6.68 -34.28 -9.36
C THR A 60 5.97 -34.56 -10.69
N PRO A 61 6.38 -35.54 -11.52
CA PRO A 61 7.70 -36.14 -11.76
C PRO A 61 8.13 -35.96 -13.24
N ARG A 62 9.42 -36.08 -13.59
CA ARG A 62 9.83 -36.34 -14.98
C ARG A 62 10.44 -37.74 -15.07
N LYS A 63 9.95 -38.48 -16.07
CA LYS A 63 10.20 -39.89 -16.38
C LYS A 63 11.68 -40.23 -16.52
#